data_AF-A0A2M7FEE4-F1
#
_entry.id   AF-A0A2M7FEE4-F1
#
_cell.length_a   1.000
_cell.length_b   1.000
_cell.length_c   1.000
_cell.angle_alpha   90.00
_cell.angle_beta   90.00
_cell.angle_gamma   90.00
#
_symmetry.space_group_name_H-M   'P 1'
#
loop_
_entity.id
_entity.type
_entity.pdbx_description
1 polymer ?
#
loop_
_entity_poly.entity_id
_entity_poly.type
_entity_poly.pdbx_seq_one_letter_code
_entity_poly.pdbx_strand_id
1 'polypeptide(L)' 'MKHPTRVYNRCRLCGRIGGYMRFFQMCRICVRERVANGDVVGFKKASW' A
#
# COMPACT_ATOMS: atom_id res chain seq x y z
N MET A 1 -12.98 22.58 -14.97
CA MET A 1 -12.99 21.16 -15.41
C MET A 1 -12.09 20.32 -14.51
N LYS A 2 -12.65 19.42 -13.70
CA LYS A 2 -11.87 18.39 -12.98
C LYS A 2 -11.76 17.17 -13.88
N HIS A 3 -10.58 16.91 -14.43
CA HIS A 3 -10.35 15.74 -15.29
C HIS A 3 -10.24 14.47 -14.43
N PRO A 4 -11.16 13.50 -14.55
CA PRO A 4 -11.14 12.29 -13.71
C PRO A 4 -9.91 11.40 -13.97
N THR A 5 -9.27 11.54 -15.13
CA THR A 5 -8.04 10.84 -15.50
C THR A 5 -6.80 11.28 -14.71
N ARG A 6 -6.85 12.43 -14.01
CA ARG A 6 -5.70 12.96 -13.23
C ARG A 6 -5.71 12.51 -11.76
N VAL A 7 -6.54 11.55 -11.37
CA VAL A 7 -6.61 11.04 -9.99
C VAL A 7 -5.52 9.99 -9.79
N TYR A 8 -4.61 10.23 -8.85
CA TYR A 8 -3.56 9.29 -8.49
C TYR A 8 -3.86 8.63 -7.14
N ASN A 9 -3.64 7.32 -7.05
CA ASN A 9 -3.72 6.61 -5.79
C ASN A 9 -2.48 6.91 -4.94
N ARG A 10 -2.71 7.51 -3.77
CA ARG A 10 -1.68 7.83 -2.79
C ARG A 10 -1.85 6.94 -1.57
N CYS A 11 -0.73 6.54 -0.97
CA CYS A 11 -0.78 5.85 0.32
C CYS A 11 -1.46 6.73 1.37
N ARG A 12 -2.42 6.19 2.12
CA ARG A 12 -3.15 6.93 3.17
C ARG A 12 -2.30 7.31 4.38
N LEU A 13 -1.14 6.68 4.54
CA LEU A 13 -0.28 6.90 5.71
C LEU A 13 0.90 7.83 5.42
N CYS A 14 1.62 7.58 4.33
CA CYS A 14 2.83 8.33 3.98
C CYS A 14 2.68 9.22 2.74
N GLY A 15 1.51 9.23 2.08
CA GLY A 15 1.26 10.07 0.91
C GLY A 15 2.03 9.67 -0.36
N ARG A 16 2.81 8.58 -0.33
CA ARG A 16 3.66 8.15 -1.46
C ARG A 16 2.84 7.92 -2.73
N ILE A 17 3.31 8.53 -3.82
CA ILE A 17 2.79 8.37 -5.18
C ILE A 17 3.57 7.20 -5.81
N GLY A 18 2.91 6.05 -5.99
CA GLY A 18 3.50 4.87 -6.65
C GLY A 18 3.70 3.64 -5.74
N GLY A 19 3.62 2.46 -6.35
CA GLY A 19 3.63 1.17 -5.64
C GLY A 19 2.43 1.01 -4.71
N TYR A 20 1.26 1.50 -5.14
CA TYR A 20 0.01 1.44 -4.39
C TYR A 20 -0.62 0.05 -4.51
N MET A 21 -0.67 -0.68 -3.40
CA MET A 21 -1.40 -1.93 -3.30
C MET A 21 -2.87 -1.63 -3.02
N ARG A 22 -3.73 -1.88 -4.02
CA ARG A 22 -5.17 -1.57 -3.94
C ARG A 22 -5.89 -2.36 -2.85
N PHE A 23 -5.49 -3.61 -2.60
CA PHE A 23 -6.05 -4.46 -1.55
C PHE A 23 -5.86 -3.84 -0.16
N PHE A 24 -4.66 -3.35 0.14
CA PHE A 24 -4.33 -2.72 1.43
C PHE A 24 -4.58 -1.20 1.45
N GLN A 25 -4.94 -0.58 0.32
CA GLN A 25 -5.07 0.87 0.16
C GLN A 25 -3.82 1.66 0.61
N MET A 26 -2.63 1.08 0.42
CA MET A 26 -1.37 1.56 0.98
C MET A 26 -0.19 1.35 0.02
N CYS A 27 0.94 2.02 0.25
CA CYS A 27 2.14 1.75 -0.53
C CYS A 27 2.84 0.46 -0.08
N ARG A 28 3.65 -0.10 -0.98
CA ARG A 28 4.42 -1.33 -0.74
C ARG A 28 5.31 -1.33 0.51
N ILE A 29 5.80 -0.16 0.93
CA ILE A 29 6.70 -0.05 2.09
C ILE A 29 5.91 -0.17 3.38
N CYS A 30 4.85 0.63 3.52
CA CYS A 30 4.03 0.61 4.73
C CYS A 30 3.32 -0.74 4.93
N VAL A 31 3.00 -1.45 3.84
CA VAL A 31 2.49 -2.83 3.94
C VAL A 31 3.58 -3.76 4.46
N ARG A 32 4.81 -3.67 3.92
CA ARG A 32 5.93 -4.51 4.38
C ARG A 32 6.26 -4.28 5.85
N GLU A 33 6.24 -3.03 6.31
CA GLU A 33 6.44 -2.65 7.72
C GLU A 33 5.35 -3.26 8.62
N ARG A 34 4.08 -3.11 8.25
CA ARG A 34 2.97 -3.71 9.01
C ARG A 34 3.02 -5.23 9.05
N VAL A 35 3.34 -5.86 7.92
CA VAL A 35 3.51 -7.32 7.85
C VAL A 35 4.68 -7.76 8.73
N ALA A 36 5.78 -7.01 8.77
CA ALA A 36 6.90 -7.30 9.65
C ALA A 36 6.57 -7.10 11.13
N ASN A 37 5.73 -6.11 11.46
CA ASN A 37 5.26 -5.83 12.81
C ASN A 37 4.17 -6.82 13.29
N GLY A 38 3.58 -7.60 12.38
CA GLY A 38 2.48 -8.52 12.71
C GLY A 38 1.08 -7.90 12.71
N ASP A 39 0.94 -6.65 12.25
CA ASP A 39 -0.36 -5.94 12.20
C ASP A 39 -1.32 -6.53 11.15
N VAL A 40 -0.79 -7.30 10.18
CA VAL A 40 -1.57 -7.95 9.12
C VAL A 40 -1.62 -9.45 9.37
N VAL A 41 -2.76 -9.92 9.84
CA VAL A 41 -3.01 -11.36 10.07
C VAL A 41 -3.05 -12.12 8.75
N GLY A 42 -2.43 -13.30 8.71
CA GLY A 42 -2.44 -14.18 7.53
C GLY A 42 -1.35 -13.91 6.50
N PHE A 43 -0.45 -12.95 6.74
CA PHE A 43 0.74 -12.76 5.92
C PHE A 43 1.92 -13.56 6.48
N LYS A 44 2.56 -14.34 5.61
CA LYS A 44 3.84 -15.02 5.87
C LYS A 44 4.86 -14.58 4.81
N LYS A 45 6.13 -14.46 5.19
CA LYS A 45 7.21 -14.30 4.21
C LYS A 45 7.21 -15.53 3.29
N ALA A 46 7.16 -15.30 1.98
CA ALA A 46 7.27 -16.39 1.01
C ALA A 46 8.67 -17.01 1.09
N SER A 47 8.73 -18.33 1.18
CA SER A 47 9.95 -19.12 1.08
C SER A 47 9.72 -20.20 0.03
N TRP A 48 10.58 -20.23 -0.98
CA TRP A 48 10.66 -21.30 -1.98
C TRP A 48 12.03 -21.96 -1.85
#